data_AF-A0A951HPK1-F1
#
_entry.id   AF-A0A951HPK1-F1
#
_cell.length_a   1.000
_cell.length_b   1.000
_cell.length_c   1.000
_cell.angle_alpha   90.00
_cell.angle_beta   90.00
_cell.angle_gamma   90.00
#
_symmetry.space_group_name_H-M   'P 1'
#
loop_
_entity.id
_entity.type
_entity.pdbx_description
1 polymer ?
#
loop_
_entity_poly.entity_id
_entity_poly.type
_entity_poly.pdbx_seq_one_letter_code
_entity_poly.pdbx_strand_id
1 'polypeptide(L)' 'MDPTPAAILWTAAAALAGFAVLAAVLERRRARRRDLDKPGLMPWHLLQVLAFLLAVVAAALALKIR' A
#
# COMPACT_ATOMS: atom_id res chain seq x y z
N MET A 1 -9.17 -26.53 -1.56
CA MET A 1 -8.80 -25.91 -2.85
C MET A 1 -7.67 -24.95 -2.55
N ASP A 2 -6.46 -25.26 -3.00
CA ASP A 2 -5.33 -24.35 -2.81
C ASP A 2 -5.51 -23.13 -3.73
N PRO A 3 -5.30 -21.91 -3.22
CA PRO A 3 -5.45 -20.71 -4.03
C PRO A 3 -4.44 -20.72 -5.18
N THR A 4 -4.88 -20.39 -6.39
CA THR A 4 -3.98 -20.31 -7.55
C THR A 4 -2.95 -19.20 -7.33
N PRO A 5 -1.73 -19.30 -7.90
CA PRO A 5 -0.72 -18.25 -7.79
C PRO A 5 -1.25 -16.89 -8.26
N ALA A 6 -2.06 -16.86 -9.33
CA ALA A 6 -2.72 -15.65 -9.80
C ALA A 6 -3.69 -15.07 -8.76
N ALA A 7 -4.47 -15.90 -8.07
CA ALA A 7 -5.38 -15.45 -7.01
C ALA A 7 -4.61 -14.82 -5.84
N ILE A 8 -3.48 -15.42 -5.44
CA ILE A 8 -2.60 -14.88 -4.38
C ILE A 8 -2.04 -13.51 -4.79
N LEU A 9 -1.61 -13.34 -6.04
CA LEU A 9 -1.07 -12.08 -6.53
C LEU A 9 -2.14 -10.98 -6.61
N TRP A 10 -3.35 -11.31 -7.03
CA TRP A 10 -4.47 -10.35 -7.05
C TRP A 10 -4.89 -9.91 -5.65
N THR A 11 -4.96 -10.83 -4.68
CA THR A 11 -5.28 -10.49 -3.29
C THR A 11 -4.19 -9.62 -2.67
N ALA A 12 -2.92 -9.94 -2.92
CA ALA A 12 -1.80 -9.11 -2.49
C ALA A 12 -1.85 -7.71 -3.13
N ALA A 13 -2.09 -7.61 -4.44
CA ALA A 13 -2.20 -6.33 -5.14
C ALA A 13 -3.32 -5.45 -4.55
N ALA A 14 -4.50 -6.03 -4.30
CA ALA A 14 -5.62 -5.32 -3.70
C ALA A 14 -5.31 -4.85 -2.27
N ALA A 15 -4.70 -5.71 -1.44
CA ALA A 15 -4.32 -5.37 -0.07
C ALA A 15 -3.28 -4.23 -0.03
N LEU A 16 -2.27 -4.30 -0.89
CA LEU A 16 -1.22 -3.28 -1.00
C LEU A 16 -1.77 -1.95 -1.52
N ALA A 17 -2.67 -1.98 -2.52
CA ALA A 17 -3.34 -0.79 -3.01
C ALA A 17 -4.20 -0.14 -1.90
N GLY A 18 -4.97 -0.94 -1.17
CA GLY A 18 -5.75 -0.48 -0.02
C GLY A 18 -4.86 0.15 1.07
N PHE A 19 -3.73 -0.49 1.38
CA PHE A 19 -2.76 0.03 2.33
C PHE A 19 -2.13 1.36 1.87
N ALA A 20 -1.81 1.49 0.58
CA ALA A 20 -1.31 2.75 0.01
C ALA A 20 -2.33 3.89 0.19
N VAL A 21 -3.62 3.63 -0.04
CA VAL A 21 -4.70 4.60 0.21
C VAL A 21 -4.79 4.96 1.69
N LEU A 22 -4.74 3.97 2.59
CA LEU A 22 -4.75 4.21 4.03
C LEU A 22 -3.56 5.06 4.49
N ALA A 23 -2.36 4.77 3.99
CA ALA A 23 -1.15 5.55 4.28
C ALA A 23 -1.30 7.01 3.82
N ALA A 24 -1.87 7.23 2.63
CA ALA A 24 -2.16 8.57 2.12
C ALA A 24 -3.15 9.33 3.01
N VAL A 25 -4.20 8.66 3.49
CA VAL A 25 -5.18 9.24 4.42
C VAL A 25 -4.54 9.58 5.75
N LEU A 26 -3.71 8.69 6.30
CA LEU A 26 -3.01 8.91 7.56
C LEU A 26 -2.03 10.09 7.47
N GLU A 27 -1.30 10.21 6.35
CA GLU A 27 -0.43 11.36 6.09
C GLU A 27 -1.24 12.65 6.01
N ARG A 28 -2.37 12.67 5.28
CA ARG A 28 -3.27 13.83 5.26
C ARG A 28 -3.83 14.19 6.64
N ARG A 29 -4.16 13.20 7.47
CA ARG A 29 -4.60 13.41 8.86
C ARG A 29 -3.46 13.95 9.72
N ARG A 30 -2.22 13.54 9.47
CA ARG A 30 -1.01 14.06 10.14
C ARG A 30 -0.73 15.50 9.73
N ALA A 31 -0.81 15.82 8.44
CA ALA A 31 -0.61 17.17 7.91
C ALA A 31 -1.63 18.19 8.43
N ARG A 32 -2.82 17.75 8.86
CA ARG A 32 -3.82 18.60 9.52
C ARG A 32 -3.61 18.76 11.04
N ARG A 33 -2.62 18.10 11.65
CA ARG A 33 -2.31 18.30 13.08
C ARG A 33 -1.54 19.60 13.25
N ARG A 34 -1.99 20.41 14.19
CA ARG A 34 -1.45 21.75 14.54
C ARG A 34 -0.10 21.71 15.28
N ASP A 35 0.44 20.51 15.53
CA ASP A 35 1.61 20.28 16.38
C ASP A 35 2.71 19.61 15.53
N LEU A 36 3.53 20.45 14.88
CA LEU A 36 4.62 20.06 13.98
C LEU A 36 5.84 19.53 14.74
N ASP A 37 5.95 19.80 16.04
CA ASP A 37 7.12 19.50 16.87
C ASP A 37 7.13 18.07 17.40
N LYS A 38 6.09 17.28 17.15
CA LYS A 38 6.09 15.85 17.46
C LYS A 38 6.74 15.08 16.32
N PRO A 39 7.94 14.48 16.51
CA PRO A 39 8.57 13.64 15.51
C PRO A 39 7.69 12.41 15.31
N GLY A 40 6.79 12.45 14.33
CA GLY A 40 5.87 11.35 14.14
C GLY A 40 6.64 10.13 13.64
N LEU A 41 6.44 9.05 14.39
CA LEU A 41 7.20 7.81 14.41
C LEU A 41 7.36 7.09 13.07
N MET A 42 6.46 7.32 12.10
CA MET A 42 6.40 6.53 10.87
C MET A 42 6.32 7.43 9.63
N PRO A 43 7.19 7.25 8.62
CA PRO A 43 7.12 7.97 7.35
C PRO A 43 6.01 7.37 6.47
N TRP A 44 4.76 7.80 6.69
CA TRP A 44 3.58 7.29 5.98
C TRP A 44 3.68 7.48 4.47
N HIS A 45 4.30 8.57 4.02
CA HIS A 45 4.53 8.79 2.59
C HIS A 45 5.44 7.70 1.98
N LEU A 46 6.50 7.28 2.68
CA LEU A 46 7.39 6.22 2.18
C LEU A 46 6.62 4.90 2.07
N LEU A 47 5.86 4.56 3.11
CA LEU A 47 4.99 3.37 3.13
C LEU A 47 3.94 3.38 2.02
N GLN A 48 3.32 4.54 1.75
CA GLN A 48 2.39 4.70 0.65
C GLN A 48 3.03 4.36 -0.70
N VAL A 49 4.20 4.93 -0.98
CA VAL A 49 4.90 4.73 -2.26
C VAL A 49 5.33 3.28 -2.42
N LEU A 50 5.92 2.68 -1.38
CA LEU A 50 6.33 1.27 -1.41
C LEU A 50 5.15 0.33 -1.62
N ALA A 51 4.05 0.55 -0.89
CA ALA A 51 2.86 -0.28 -1.02
C ALA A 51 2.23 -0.13 -2.41
N PHE A 52 2.18 1.08 -2.96
CA PHE A 52 1.69 1.30 -4.31
C PHE A 52 2.56 0.60 -5.36
N LEU A 53 3.89 0.71 -5.27
CA LEU A 53 4.81 0.04 -6.19
C LEU A 53 4.66 -1.48 -6.12
N LEU A 54 4.60 -2.06 -4.92
CA LEU A 54 4.39 -3.49 -4.74
C LEU A 54 3.03 -3.94 -5.29
N ALA A 55 1.97 -3.12 -5.14
CA ALA A 55 0.67 -3.42 -5.71
C ALA A 55 0.72 -3.52 -7.24
N VAL A 56 1.41 -2.57 -7.89
CA VAL A 56 1.61 -2.56 -9.34
C VAL A 56 2.40 -3.78 -9.79
N VAL A 57 3.49 -4.12 -9.09
CA VAL A 57 4.30 -5.31 -9.40
C VAL A 57 3.48 -6.59 -9.25
N ALA A 58 2.74 -6.75 -8.16
CA ALA A 58 1.89 -7.92 -7.93
C ALA A 58 0.81 -8.05 -9.02
N ALA A 59 0.16 -6.94 -9.41
CA ALA A 59 -0.82 -6.94 -10.50
C ALA A 59 -0.19 -7.31 -11.85
N ALA A 60 0.98 -6.77 -12.17
CA ALA A 60 1.71 -7.10 -13.39
C ALA A 60 2.11 -8.59 -13.44
N LEU A 61 2.59 -9.15 -12.32
CA LEU A 61 2.90 -10.57 -12.21
C LEU A 61 1.65 -11.44 -12.34
N ALA A 62 0.52 -11.02 -11.75
CA ALA A 62 -0.75 -11.74 -11.86
C ALA A 62 -1.23 -11.81 -13.32
N LEU A 63 -1.07 -10.71 -14.06
CA LEU A 63 -1.40 -10.63 -15.49
C LEU A 63 -0.46 -11.49 -16.35
N LYS A 64 0.82 -11.62 -15.96
CA LYS A 64 1.79 -12.45 -16.69
C LYS A 64 1.61 -13.95 -16.45
N ILE A 65 1.16 -14.34 -15.26
CA ILE A 65 0.96 -15.75 -14.87
C ILE A 65 -0.40 -16.29 -15.32
N ARG A 66 -1.38 -15.42 -15.55
CA ARG A 66 -2.72 -15.78 -16.03
C ARG A 66 -2.68 -16.20 -17.50
#